data_AF-A0A836BXF3-F1
#
_entry.id   AF-A0A836BXF3-F1
#
_cell.length_a   1.000
_cell.length_b   1.000
_cell.length_c   1.000
_cell.angle_alpha   90.00
_cell.angle_beta   90.00
_cell.angle_gamma   90.00
#
_symmetry.space_group_name_H-M   'P 1'
#
loop_
_entity.id
_entity.type
_entity.pdbx_description
1 polymer ?
#
loop_
_entity_poly.entity_id
_entity_poly.type
_entity_poly.pdbx_seq_one_letter_code
_entity_poly.pdbx_strand_id
1 'polypeptide(L)'
;MEQANAPLAQVARKSAGNPHFASAVAEAYGQQETSDCDVVFYRERHPAAKRQRVDPEATRAETERLDEDSDEGEGAASKGLAEPEVFGSPLPAHTFVMRFASKRLAAQIERWGTVAGSGSVAEAQREPAADGAGPSSSSSGAGRKRPHPEPGSAPDGRPVLRVPVADEAEAEAGRLAIRFAYTGEVAACSIRQALETMRVADYLEIKGCGAACVECISQQLLASGEGSAGSVLPADPPVLQFYGCSGLWPDSLTEPAFAAVLASAKPALVRHFGDTLAALNRPALRDQLRALPAAGIEALLESEDFGTDSEDSILTLLAVWMRVNWERTDAATRKRLSGLVRLAQLSSYAAACFLSALSVDFELKGEDHPAGWFPVRAAHSSLVAMYASSLAVQQKYIRKTLPFPAWCNMNPRPQCVPAEGLCYEWTVTRDALKAALKGVTDSGRASVYAKFEGNYTTILSRGIAFEVGIFHTVGTDKASLSLGPVMPMAYQEAAPPDPLARWAPYLHEGKIRGRLVLLPVGARRDRA
;
A
#
# COMPACT_ATOMS: atom_id res chain seq x y z
N MET A 1 -1.42 -21.09 -29.74
CA MET A 1 -0.38 -20.09 -30.05
C MET A 1 0.36 -19.79 -28.75
N GLU A 2 0.98 -20.85 -28.20
CA GLU A 2 1.28 -21.01 -26.77
C GLU A 2 2.66 -21.68 -26.61
N GLN A 3 3.67 -21.10 -27.26
CA GLN A 3 5.08 -21.48 -27.13
C GLN A 3 5.96 -20.24 -27.34
N ALA A 4 6.20 -19.49 -26.27
CA ALA A 4 7.32 -18.55 -26.13
C ALA A 4 7.38 -17.99 -24.71
N ASN A 5 7.69 -18.83 -23.71
CA ASN A 5 8.14 -18.35 -22.39
C ASN A 5 9.01 -19.44 -21.74
N ALA A 6 10.22 -19.59 -22.27
CA ALA A 6 11.35 -20.23 -21.60
C ALA A 6 12.33 -19.13 -21.12
N PRO A 7 13.13 -19.35 -20.07
CA PRO A 7 13.43 -18.32 -19.07
C PRO A 7 14.54 -17.36 -19.50
N LEU A 8 14.20 -16.08 -19.60
CA LEU A 8 15.16 -14.97 -19.68
C LEU A 8 16.12 -14.90 -18.46
N ALA A 9 15.79 -15.58 -17.37
CA ALA A 9 16.55 -15.53 -16.12
C ALA A 9 17.90 -16.31 -16.14
N GLN A 10 18.09 -17.25 -17.07
CA GLN A 10 19.31 -18.09 -17.07
C GLN A 10 20.39 -17.65 -18.07
N VAL A 11 20.06 -16.77 -19.01
CA VAL A 11 20.99 -16.36 -20.09
C VAL A 11 21.88 -15.17 -19.67
N ALA A 12 21.53 -14.43 -18.61
CA ALA A 12 22.28 -13.23 -18.19
C ALA A 12 23.37 -13.45 -17.13
N ARG A 13 23.45 -14.63 -16.48
CA ARG A 13 24.43 -14.89 -15.38
C ARG A 13 25.78 -15.47 -15.83
N LYS A 14 26.09 -15.49 -17.12
CA LYS A 14 27.48 -15.71 -17.58
C LYS A 14 28.22 -14.39 -17.57
N SER A 15 28.57 -13.88 -16.38
CA SER A 15 29.60 -12.84 -16.32
C SER A 15 30.90 -13.48 -16.82
N ALA A 16 31.53 -12.88 -17.83
CA ALA A 16 32.81 -13.34 -18.39
C ALA A 16 34.00 -13.02 -17.46
N GLY A 17 33.75 -12.87 -16.15
CA GLY A 17 34.74 -12.46 -15.15
C GLY A 17 35.33 -13.64 -14.39
N ASN A 18 36.48 -13.41 -13.75
CA ASN A 18 37.09 -14.40 -12.86
C ASN A 18 36.24 -14.56 -11.58
N PRO A 19 35.63 -15.75 -11.33
CA PRO A 19 34.74 -15.95 -10.19
C PRO A 19 35.46 -15.79 -8.85
N HIS A 20 36.76 -16.09 -8.78
CA HIS A 20 37.55 -15.88 -7.56
C HIS A 20 37.69 -14.40 -7.22
N PHE A 21 37.83 -13.53 -8.22
CA PHE A 21 37.88 -12.09 -8.00
C PHE A 21 36.53 -11.57 -7.52
N ALA A 22 35.43 -12.01 -8.12
CA ALA A 22 34.09 -11.64 -7.68
C ALA A 22 33.81 -12.08 -6.23
N SER A 23 34.21 -13.30 -5.84
CA SER A 23 34.13 -13.79 -4.45
C SER A 23 34.95 -12.94 -3.51
N ALA A 24 36.21 -12.66 -3.85
CA ALA A 24 37.10 -11.84 -3.01
C ALA A 24 36.56 -10.41 -2.82
N VAL A 25 35.99 -9.80 -3.87
CA VAL A 25 35.32 -8.50 -3.75
C VAL A 25 34.10 -8.61 -2.84
N ALA A 26 33.24 -9.60 -3.02
CA ALA A 26 32.06 -9.80 -2.18
C ALA A 26 32.43 -9.99 -0.69
N GLU A 27 33.47 -10.75 -0.40
CA GLU A 27 33.99 -10.99 0.97
C GLU A 27 34.58 -9.73 1.62
N ALA A 28 35.03 -8.76 0.82
CA ALA A 28 35.58 -7.49 1.30
C ALA A 28 34.49 -6.50 1.79
N TYR A 29 33.20 -6.77 1.56
CA TYR A 29 32.12 -5.89 2.02
C TYR A 29 32.13 -5.75 3.56
N GLY A 30 32.28 -4.51 4.04
CA GLY A 30 32.27 -4.21 5.48
C GLY A 30 33.55 -4.57 6.23
N GLN A 31 34.60 -5.08 5.55
CA GLN A 31 35.87 -5.41 6.19
C GLN A 31 36.64 -4.14 6.56
N GLN A 32 36.98 -3.99 7.85
CA GLN A 32 37.69 -2.81 8.35
C GLN A 32 39.18 -2.81 8.02
N GLU A 33 39.80 -4.00 7.90
CA GLU A 33 41.25 -4.15 7.70
C GLU A 33 41.69 -3.70 6.29
N THR A 34 40.82 -3.84 5.30
CA THR A 34 41.14 -3.57 3.89
C THR A 34 40.45 -2.33 3.34
N SER A 35 39.53 -1.71 4.10
CA SER A 35 38.80 -0.54 3.66
C SER A 35 39.66 0.73 3.67
N ASP A 36 39.53 1.52 2.60
CA ASP A 36 40.23 2.80 2.41
C ASP A 36 39.29 4.01 2.52
N CYS A 37 37.99 3.79 2.74
CA CYS A 37 37.02 4.82 3.08
C CYS A 37 35.88 4.29 3.97
N ASP A 38 35.12 5.20 4.56
CA ASP A 38 33.90 4.89 5.29
C ASP A 38 32.69 5.53 4.62
N VAL A 39 31.54 4.85 4.58
CA VAL A 39 30.26 5.42 4.14
C VAL A 39 29.39 5.69 5.36
N VAL A 40 28.96 6.94 5.52
CA VAL A 40 28.13 7.41 6.63
C VAL A 40 26.78 7.87 6.10
N PHE A 41 25.72 7.26 6.64
CA PHE A 41 24.34 7.65 6.38
C PHE A 41 23.92 8.69 7.42
N TYR A 42 23.38 9.82 6.99
CA TYR A 42 23.04 10.93 7.88
C TYR A 42 21.76 11.62 7.48
N ARG A 43 21.06 12.24 8.44
CA ARG A 43 19.92 13.12 8.16
C ARG A 43 20.42 14.50 7.78
N GLU A 44 20.17 14.91 6.54
CA GLU A 44 20.44 16.29 6.14
C GLU A 44 19.44 17.23 6.83
N ARG A 45 19.95 18.09 7.71
CA ARG A 45 19.13 19.14 8.29
C ARG A 45 18.90 20.17 7.19
N HIS A 46 17.71 20.14 6.59
CA HIS A 46 17.28 21.26 5.77
C HIS A 46 17.38 22.51 6.66
N PRO A 47 18.22 23.51 6.30
CA PRO A 47 18.32 24.73 7.08
C PRO A 47 16.91 25.29 7.10
N ALA A 48 16.28 25.25 8.28
CA ALA A 48 14.86 25.51 8.45
C ALA A 48 14.50 26.69 7.55
N ALA A 49 13.82 26.40 6.44
CA ALA A 49 13.48 27.42 5.46
C ALA A 49 12.82 28.50 6.29
N LYS A 50 13.49 29.66 6.43
CA LYS A 50 13.03 30.76 7.30
C LYS A 50 11.57 30.90 6.97
N ARG A 51 10.69 30.43 7.86
CA ARG A 51 9.25 30.50 7.67
C ARG A 51 8.99 31.99 7.62
N GLN A 52 8.93 32.53 6.42
CA GLN A 52 8.37 33.82 6.12
C GLN A 52 6.90 33.65 6.50
N ARG A 53 6.60 33.80 7.80
CA ARG A 53 5.29 34.21 8.25
C ARG A 53 5.11 35.62 7.72
N VAL A 54 4.76 35.73 6.44
CA VAL A 54 3.99 36.86 5.96
C VAL A 54 2.55 36.38 6.14
N ASP A 55 1.97 36.69 7.31
CA ASP A 55 0.52 36.66 7.47
C ASP A 55 -0.05 37.73 6.53
N PRO A 56 -0.83 37.40 5.49
CA PRO A 56 -1.46 38.39 4.62
C PRO A 56 -2.91 38.67 5.08
N GLU A 57 -3.21 38.59 6.37
CA GLU A 57 -4.58 38.80 6.86
C GLU A 57 -4.64 39.30 8.32
N ALA A 58 -4.04 40.45 8.60
CA ALA A 58 -4.29 41.19 9.84
C ALA A 58 -4.13 42.71 9.63
N THR A 59 -4.92 43.26 8.70
CA THR A 59 -5.26 44.69 8.74
C THR A 59 -6.68 44.79 9.26
N ARG A 60 -6.84 45.06 10.57
CA ARG A 60 -7.60 46.19 11.14
C ARG A 60 -8.04 45.89 12.57
N ALA A 61 -7.71 46.84 13.44
CA ALA A 61 -8.31 47.18 14.73
C ALA A 61 -7.50 46.85 16.00
N GLU A 62 -7.30 47.93 16.75
CA GLU A 62 -7.01 48.06 18.18
C GLU A 62 -5.53 48.03 18.61
N THR A 63 -4.88 49.17 18.82
CA THR A 63 -5.05 50.25 19.84
C THR A 63 -4.18 49.98 21.07
N GLU A 64 -3.15 50.81 21.19
CA GLU A 64 -2.53 51.37 22.41
C GLU A 64 -2.48 50.50 23.67
N ARG A 65 -1.25 50.20 24.12
CA ARG A 65 -0.72 50.67 25.43
C ARG A 65 0.73 50.26 25.67
N LEU A 66 1.53 51.31 25.94
CA LEU A 66 2.52 51.47 26.99
C LEU A 66 3.75 50.53 27.03
N ASP A 67 4.89 51.13 26.67
CA ASP A 67 6.06 51.36 27.52
C ASP A 67 6.27 50.42 28.71
N GLU A 68 7.39 49.69 28.69
CA GLU A 68 8.29 49.62 29.84
C GLU A 68 9.69 49.10 29.42
N ASP A 69 10.68 49.93 29.71
CA ASP A 69 12.12 49.71 29.62
C ASP A 69 12.58 48.44 30.36
N SER A 70 13.44 47.64 29.72
CA SER A 70 14.45 46.79 30.37
C SER A 70 15.35 46.20 29.28
N ASP A 71 16.49 46.83 29.02
CA ASP A 71 17.78 46.67 29.70
C ASP A 71 18.58 45.47 29.16
N GLU A 72 19.82 45.79 28.86
CA GLU A 72 20.73 45.13 27.95
C GLU A 72 21.26 43.81 28.54
N GLY A 73 21.21 42.74 27.74
CA GLY A 73 21.80 41.45 28.06
C GLY A 73 22.46 40.83 26.83
N GLU A 74 23.63 41.35 26.46
CA GLU A 74 24.56 40.73 25.50
C GLU A 74 24.99 39.33 25.97
N GLY A 75 24.19 38.33 25.65
CA GLY A 75 24.54 36.93 25.72
C GLY A 75 24.60 36.34 24.33
N ALA A 76 25.71 36.57 23.61
CA ALA A 76 26.02 35.91 22.35
C ALA A 76 26.25 34.40 22.60
N ALA A 77 25.18 33.67 22.86
CA ALA A 77 25.18 32.23 22.90
C ALA A 77 25.56 31.75 21.49
N SER A 78 26.79 31.27 21.35
CA SER A 78 27.23 30.49 20.22
C SER A 78 26.21 29.37 19.99
N LYS A 79 25.28 29.58 19.07
CA LYS A 79 24.34 28.54 18.60
C LYS A 79 25.20 27.45 17.99
N GLY A 80 25.58 26.48 18.81
CA GLY A 80 26.26 25.28 18.37
C GLY A 80 25.45 24.70 17.21
N LEU A 81 26.06 24.66 16.04
CA LEU A 81 25.51 23.93 14.89
C LEU A 81 25.43 22.48 15.35
N ALA A 82 24.24 22.09 15.82
CA ALA A 82 24.04 20.76 16.35
C ALA A 82 24.37 19.73 15.25
N GLU A 83 25.18 18.75 15.62
CA GLU A 83 25.78 17.79 14.68
C GLU A 83 24.70 17.05 13.88
N PRO A 84 24.97 16.71 12.61
CA PRO A 84 24.06 15.92 11.80
C PRO A 84 23.83 14.57 12.48
N GLU A 85 22.58 14.13 12.51
CA GLU A 85 22.20 12.83 13.06
C GLU A 85 22.71 11.73 12.10
N VAL A 86 23.51 10.81 12.63
CA VAL A 86 24.12 9.70 11.89
C VAL A 86 23.36 8.42 12.21
N PHE A 87 23.03 7.63 11.18
CA PHE A 87 22.29 6.37 11.32
C PHE A 87 23.21 5.15 11.28
N GLY A 88 23.28 4.44 12.41
CA GLY A 88 24.14 3.27 12.59
C GLY A 88 25.63 3.59 12.59
N SER A 89 26.47 2.56 12.59
CA SER A 89 27.93 2.70 12.49
C SER A 89 28.37 3.05 11.07
N PRO A 90 29.45 3.81 10.88
CA PRO A 90 30.08 3.98 9.57
C PRO A 90 30.31 2.61 8.90
N LEU A 91 30.03 2.52 7.60
CA LEU A 91 30.20 1.30 6.82
C LEU A 91 31.59 1.31 6.16
N PRO A 92 32.52 0.42 6.56
CA PRO A 92 33.81 0.29 5.89
C PRO A 92 33.62 -0.08 4.42
N ALA A 93 34.26 0.66 3.52
CA ALA A 93 34.11 0.52 2.08
C ALA A 93 35.44 0.71 1.33
N HIS A 94 35.40 0.44 0.02
CA HIS A 94 36.56 0.49 -0.85
C HIS A 94 36.30 1.51 -1.97
N THR A 95 37.13 2.55 -2.07
CA THR A 95 36.98 3.67 -3.03
C THR A 95 36.91 3.15 -4.46
N PHE A 96 37.69 2.12 -4.80
CA PHE A 96 37.63 1.45 -6.10
C PHE A 96 36.21 0.95 -6.40
N VAL A 97 35.60 0.18 -5.49
CA VAL A 97 34.24 -0.36 -5.70
C VAL A 97 33.23 0.78 -5.81
N MET A 98 33.28 1.76 -4.91
CA MET A 98 32.34 2.89 -4.90
C MET A 98 32.45 3.72 -6.18
N ARG A 99 33.66 3.92 -6.71
CA ARG A 99 33.91 4.68 -7.94
C ARG A 99 33.33 4.00 -9.18
N PHE A 100 33.42 2.67 -9.28
CA PHE A 100 32.94 1.94 -10.45
C PHE A 100 31.44 1.60 -10.36
N ALA A 101 30.91 1.40 -9.16
CA ALA A 101 29.51 1.03 -8.97
C ALA A 101 28.56 2.22 -8.95
N SER A 102 28.95 3.36 -8.36
CA SER A 102 28.09 4.52 -8.14
C SER A 102 28.70 5.79 -8.74
N LYS A 103 27.99 6.41 -9.70
CA LYS A 103 28.43 7.69 -10.27
C LYS A 103 28.43 8.82 -9.23
N ARG A 104 27.43 8.82 -8.34
CA ARG A 104 27.30 9.86 -7.30
C ARG A 104 28.43 9.79 -6.28
N LEU A 105 28.79 8.58 -5.83
CA LEU A 105 29.91 8.38 -4.92
C LEU A 105 31.25 8.62 -5.62
N ALA A 106 31.40 8.24 -6.89
CA ALA A 106 32.57 8.60 -7.70
C ALA A 106 32.81 10.11 -7.71
N ALA A 107 31.75 10.91 -7.92
CA ALA A 107 31.84 12.37 -7.90
C ALA A 107 32.18 12.95 -6.51
N GLN A 108 31.82 12.28 -5.40
CA GLN A 108 32.30 12.67 -4.07
C GLN A 108 33.81 12.39 -3.92
N ILE A 109 34.27 11.21 -4.35
CA ILE A 109 35.68 10.81 -4.29
C ILE A 109 36.58 11.75 -5.11
N GLU A 110 36.16 12.14 -6.32
CA GLU A 110 36.94 13.03 -7.20
C GLU A 110 37.14 14.44 -6.63
N ARG A 111 36.13 14.94 -5.89
CA ARG A 111 36.23 16.23 -5.20
C ARG A 111 37.33 16.23 -4.13
N TRP A 112 37.56 15.11 -3.45
CA TRP A 112 38.65 15.00 -2.47
C TRP A 112 40.03 15.03 -3.11
N GLY A 113 40.21 14.36 -4.26
CA GLY A 113 41.46 14.36 -5.00
C GLY A 113 41.88 15.77 -5.47
N THR A 114 40.91 16.66 -5.68
CA THR A 114 41.16 18.03 -6.15
C THR A 114 41.64 18.95 -5.02
N VAL A 115 41.09 18.79 -3.82
CA VAL A 115 41.43 19.64 -2.65
C VAL A 115 42.85 19.34 -2.15
N ALA A 116 43.29 18.08 -2.20
CA ALA A 116 44.63 17.69 -1.77
C ALA A 116 45.76 18.20 -2.71
N GLY A 117 45.46 18.43 -3.99
CA GLY A 117 46.46 18.83 -4.99
C GLY A 117 46.70 20.34 -5.13
N SER A 118 45.78 21.19 -4.63
CA SER A 118 45.81 22.64 -4.86
C SER A 118 46.68 23.43 -3.86
N GLY A 119 47.25 22.78 -2.84
CA GLY A 119 47.95 23.45 -1.74
C GLY A 119 49.49 23.53 -1.82
N SER A 120 50.15 22.99 -2.86
CA SER A 120 51.60 22.68 -2.74
C SER A 120 52.52 23.01 -3.93
N VAL A 121 52.12 23.76 -4.97
CA VAL A 121 53.01 23.95 -6.15
C VAL A 121 53.13 25.40 -6.66
N ALA A 122 53.03 26.41 -5.79
CA ALA A 122 53.28 27.80 -6.20
C ALA A 122 54.20 28.58 -5.25
N GLU A 123 55.28 27.95 -4.76
CA GLU A 123 56.34 28.71 -4.08
C GLU A 123 57.72 28.02 -4.17
N ALA A 124 58.21 27.78 -5.39
CA ALA A 124 59.61 27.38 -5.60
C ALA A 124 60.06 27.68 -7.04
N GLN A 125 60.13 28.96 -7.42
CA GLN A 125 61.00 29.43 -8.51
C GLN A 125 61.15 30.96 -8.44
N ARG A 126 61.96 31.43 -7.50
CA ARG A 126 62.67 32.72 -7.60
C ARG A 126 64.08 32.53 -7.08
N GLU A 127 65.02 32.47 -8.02
CA GLU A 127 66.45 32.62 -7.76
C GLU A 127 66.84 34.10 -7.53
N PRO A 128 68.00 34.36 -6.90
CA PRO A 128 68.27 35.58 -6.16
C PRO A 128 69.17 36.57 -6.92
N ALA A 129 69.03 37.87 -6.63
CA ALA A 129 70.04 38.86 -6.93
C ALA A 129 70.10 39.94 -5.82
N ALA A 130 71.24 39.91 -5.12
CA ALA A 130 72.05 40.98 -4.55
C ALA A 130 71.44 42.18 -3.77
N ASP A 131 72.04 42.34 -2.58
CA ASP A 131 72.44 43.57 -1.87
C ASP A 131 71.40 44.51 -1.23
N GLY A 132 71.58 44.71 0.09
CA GLY A 132 70.99 45.84 0.82
C GLY A 132 70.92 45.62 2.32
N ALA A 133 71.91 46.13 3.05
CA ALA A 133 72.08 46.04 4.50
C ALA A 133 71.12 46.94 5.32
N GLY A 134 70.84 46.55 6.58
CA GLY A 134 70.47 47.46 7.67
C GLY A 134 69.14 47.19 8.38
N PRO A 135 68.99 47.52 9.69
CA PRO A 135 68.62 46.51 10.69
C PRO A 135 67.33 46.80 11.50
N SER A 136 66.91 45.75 12.23
CA SER A 136 66.21 45.76 13.52
C SER A 136 64.83 46.42 13.66
N SER A 137 63.80 45.59 13.90
CA SER A 137 62.98 45.75 15.12
C SER A 137 62.12 44.51 15.38
N SER A 138 62.13 44.12 16.65
CA SER A 138 61.35 43.08 17.29
C SER A 138 59.88 43.46 17.45
N SER A 139 58.95 42.54 17.16
CA SER A 139 57.70 42.45 17.92
C SER A 139 57.14 41.03 17.96
N SER A 140 56.70 40.70 19.16
CA SER A 140 56.18 39.43 19.63
C SER A 140 54.78 39.12 19.08
N GLY A 141 54.47 37.83 19.00
CA GLY A 141 53.15 37.32 19.39
C GLY A 141 52.01 37.47 18.39
N ALA A 142 51.80 36.41 17.61
CA ALA A 142 50.45 35.98 17.23
C ALA A 142 50.50 34.47 16.95
N GLY A 143 50.04 33.69 17.92
CA GLY A 143 49.80 32.26 17.73
C GLY A 143 48.85 32.09 16.55
N ARG A 144 49.38 31.55 15.44
CA ARG A 144 48.55 31.03 14.35
C ARG A 144 47.67 29.94 14.95
N LYS A 145 46.41 30.29 15.22
CA LYS A 145 45.33 29.32 15.44
C LYS A 145 45.41 28.33 14.27
N ARG A 146 45.74 27.08 14.60
CA ARG A 146 45.61 25.96 13.66
C ARG A 146 44.21 26.04 13.04
N PRO A 147 44.08 25.85 11.72
CA PRO A 147 42.77 25.68 11.11
C PRO A 147 42.02 24.59 11.89
N HIS A 148 40.76 24.86 12.23
CA HIS A 148 39.88 23.85 12.80
C HIS A 148 39.95 22.58 11.93
N PRO A 149 40.01 21.38 12.53
CA PRO A 149 39.97 20.13 11.75
C PRO A 149 38.74 20.17 10.86
N GLU A 150 38.94 19.98 9.55
CA GLU A 150 37.83 19.91 8.62
C GLU A 150 36.84 18.82 9.10
N PRO A 151 35.54 19.12 9.17
CA PRO A 151 34.53 18.19 9.63
C PRO A 151 34.33 17.07 8.59
N GLY A 152 35.22 16.07 8.57
CA GLY A 152 35.14 14.99 7.58
C GLY A 152 36.10 13.81 7.74
N SER A 153 37.04 13.82 8.69
CA SER A 153 37.94 12.68 8.91
C SER A 153 37.33 11.71 9.93
N ALA A 154 37.25 10.43 9.58
CA ALA A 154 37.05 9.37 10.57
C ALA A 154 38.16 9.43 11.63
N PRO A 155 37.97 8.85 12.83
CA PRO A 155 39.03 8.79 13.86
C PRO A 155 40.35 8.19 13.32
N ASP A 156 40.26 7.34 12.29
CA ASP A 156 41.41 6.68 11.65
C ASP A 156 42.02 7.48 10.47
N GLY A 157 41.55 8.71 10.21
CA GLY A 157 42.01 9.54 9.08
C GLY A 157 41.49 9.13 7.71
N ARG A 158 40.60 8.13 7.63
CA ARG A 158 39.98 7.67 6.38
C ARG A 158 38.99 8.70 5.83
N PRO A 159 38.90 8.85 4.50
CA PRO A 159 37.85 9.66 3.86
C PRO A 159 36.44 9.13 4.18
N VAL A 160 35.51 10.04 4.47
CA VAL A 160 34.12 9.71 4.83
C VAL A 160 33.15 10.12 3.73
N LEU A 161 32.63 9.14 2.99
CA LEU A 161 31.55 9.32 2.01
C LEU A 161 30.23 9.55 2.74
N ARG A 162 29.51 10.60 2.36
CA ARG A 162 28.29 11.01 3.08
C ARG A 162 27.07 10.76 2.20
N VAL A 163 26.12 9.98 2.71
CA VAL A 163 24.85 9.67 2.03
C VAL A 163 23.69 10.22 2.85
N PRO A 164 22.97 11.26 2.37
CA PRO A 164 21.82 11.77 3.09
C PRO A 164 20.66 10.78 2.99
N VAL A 165 20.01 10.52 4.11
CA VAL A 165 18.84 9.64 4.25
C VAL A 165 17.81 10.28 5.18
N ALA A 166 16.53 9.94 5.00
CA ALA A 166 15.44 10.46 5.80
C ALA A 166 15.39 9.82 7.20
N ASP A 167 15.66 8.52 7.28
CA ASP A 167 15.54 7.71 8.50
C ASP A 167 16.45 6.48 8.47
N GLU A 168 16.37 5.67 9.52
CA GLU A 168 17.19 4.47 9.70
C GLU A 168 16.82 3.32 8.74
N ALA A 169 15.55 3.23 8.32
CA ALA A 169 15.14 2.22 7.32
C ALA A 169 15.77 2.52 5.95
N GLU A 170 15.80 3.81 5.56
CA GLU A 170 16.51 4.24 4.36
C GLU A 170 18.03 4.05 4.47
N ALA A 171 18.61 4.20 5.66
CA ALA A 171 20.02 3.87 5.90
C ALA A 171 20.30 2.37 5.67
N GLU A 172 19.43 1.48 6.15
CA GLU A 172 19.54 0.03 5.91
C GLU A 172 19.41 -0.29 4.41
N ALA A 173 18.43 0.31 3.72
CA ALA A 173 18.30 0.21 2.28
C ALA A 173 19.55 0.69 1.52
N GLY A 174 20.19 1.77 2.00
CA GLY A 174 21.47 2.24 1.48
C GLY A 174 22.60 1.24 1.68
N ARG A 175 22.67 0.56 2.84
CA ARG A 175 23.65 -0.51 3.08
C ARG A 175 23.44 -1.69 2.14
N LEU A 176 22.18 -2.06 1.86
CA LEU A 176 21.85 -3.12 0.90
C LEU A 176 22.22 -2.73 -0.53
N ALA A 177 21.98 -1.48 -0.93
CA ALA A 177 22.39 -0.99 -2.25
C ALA A 177 23.93 -1.01 -2.41
N ILE A 178 24.67 -0.62 -1.37
CA ILE A 178 26.13 -0.73 -1.35
C ILE A 178 26.55 -2.21 -1.35
N ARG A 179 25.89 -3.09 -0.59
CA ARG A 179 26.16 -4.53 -0.63
C ARG A 179 25.97 -5.11 -2.03
N PHE A 180 24.95 -4.66 -2.76
CA PHE A 180 24.75 -5.05 -4.16
C PHE A 180 25.96 -4.66 -5.03
N ALA A 181 26.57 -3.50 -4.81
CA ALA A 181 27.78 -3.09 -5.54
C ALA A 181 28.96 -4.07 -5.37
N TYR A 182 29.01 -4.80 -4.24
CA TYR A 182 30.02 -5.82 -3.97
C TYR A 182 29.62 -7.22 -4.45
N THR A 183 28.34 -7.57 -4.28
CA THR A 183 27.86 -8.96 -4.40
C THR A 183 27.11 -9.23 -5.70
N GLY A 184 26.56 -8.20 -6.34
CA GLY A 184 25.62 -8.34 -7.46
C GLY A 184 24.25 -8.89 -7.07
N GLU A 185 23.95 -9.04 -5.77
CA GLU A 185 22.71 -9.64 -5.27
C GLU A 185 21.99 -8.70 -4.28
N VAL A 186 20.66 -8.62 -4.40
CA VAL A 186 19.82 -7.83 -3.49
C VAL A 186 19.30 -8.75 -2.39
N ALA A 187 19.94 -8.70 -1.22
CA ALA A 187 19.58 -9.49 -0.04
C ALA A 187 18.46 -8.85 0.80
N ALA A 188 17.39 -8.38 0.14
CA ALA A 188 16.23 -7.79 0.83
C ALA A 188 15.32 -8.90 1.41
N CYS A 189 14.94 -8.77 2.68
CA CYS A 189 14.08 -9.74 3.36
C CYS A 189 12.58 -9.49 3.13
N SER A 190 12.22 -8.37 2.49
CA SER A 190 10.83 -7.98 2.23
C SER A 190 10.68 -7.13 0.98
N ILE A 191 9.45 -7.04 0.45
CA ILE A 191 9.16 -6.21 -0.72
C ILE A 191 9.39 -4.73 -0.42
N ARG A 192 9.03 -4.27 0.78
CA ARG A 192 9.26 -2.89 1.22
C ARG A 192 10.74 -2.53 1.15
N GLN A 193 11.58 -3.38 1.75
CA GLN A 193 13.02 -3.16 1.78
C GLN A 193 13.63 -3.20 0.37
N ALA A 194 13.13 -4.05 -0.53
CA ALA A 194 13.55 -4.06 -1.93
C ALA A 194 13.18 -2.75 -2.67
N LEU A 195 11.98 -2.20 -2.43
CA LEU A 195 11.55 -0.91 -3.00
C LEU A 195 12.37 0.27 -2.45
N GLU A 196 12.63 0.30 -1.15
CA GLU A 196 13.50 1.31 -0.51
C GLU A 196 14.94 1.21 -1.04
N THR A 197 15.47 -0.01 -1.18
CA THR A 197 16.80 -0.26 -1.75
C THR A 197 16.87 0.24 -3.19
N MET A 198 15.83 -0.02 -4.01
CA MET A 198 15.75 0.48 -5.37
C MET A 198 15.78 2.01 -5.42
N ARG A 199 15.01 2.70 -4.55
CA ARG A 199 14.99 4.17 -4.47
C ARG A 199 16.35 4.75 -4.09
N VAL A 200 16.99 4.20 -3.07
CA VAL A 200 18.32 4.66 -2.64
C VAL A 200 19.38 4.36 -3.70
N ALA A 201 19.28 3.20 -4.37
CA ALA A 201 20.20 2.83 -5.43
C ALA A 201 20.07 3.74 -6.67
N ASP A 202 18.85 4.16 -7.01
CA ASP A 202 18.61 5.16 -8.07
C ASP A 202 19.25 6.51 -7.69
N TYR A 203 19.00 6.99 -6.47
CA TYR A 203 19.65 8.20 -5.94
C TYR A 203 21.18 8.14 -5.98
N LEU A 204 21.76 6.98 -5.63
CA LEU A 204 23.20 6.74 -5.68
C LEU A 204 23.72 6.43 -7.09
N GLU A 205 22.84 6.27 -8.07
CA GLU A 205 23.16 5.85 -9.44
C GLU A 205 23.96 4.53 -9.49
N ILE A 206 23.57 3.53 -8.69
CA ILE A 206 24.19 2.20 -8.67
C ILE A 206 23.60 1.36 -9.81
N LYS A 207 24.41 1.14 -10.85
CA LYS A 207 23.97 0.44 -12.06
C LYS A 207 23.52 -0.99 -11.77
N GLY A 208 22.37 -1.38 -12.30
CA GLY A 208 21.83 -2.74 -12.22
C GLY A 208 21.11 -3.09 -10.91
N CYS A 209 21.28 -2.30 -9.84
CA CYS A 209 20.64 -2.58 -8.54
C CYS A 209 19.11 -2.52 -8.64
N GLY A 210 18.56 -1.52 -9.36
CA GLY A 210 17.11 -1.40 -9.55
C GLY A 210 16.50 -2.61 -10.26
N ALA A 211 17.16 -3.11 -11.31
CA ALA A 211 16.72 -4.32 -12.02
C ALA A 211 16.76 -5.57 -11.12
N ALA A 212 17.80 -5.71 -10.28
CA ALA A 212 17.89 -6.80 -9.33
C ALA A 212 16.83 -6.69 -8.20
N CYS A 213 16.48 -5.48 -7.77
CA CYS A 213 15.38 -5.25 -6.83
C CYS A 213 14.04 -5.66 -7.46
N VAL A 214 13.78 -5.28 -8.71
CA VAL A 214 12.60 -5.69 -9.48
C VAL A 214 12.51 -7.22 -9.58
N GLU A 215 13.60 -7.90 -9.93
CA GLU A 215 13.66 -9.36 -9.99
C GLU A 215 13.35 -10.00 -8.62
N CYS A 216 13.94 -9.47 -7.55
CA CYS A 216 13.68 -9.91 -6.18
C CYS A 216 12.19 -9.78 -5.80
N ILE A 217 11.57 -8.63 -6.11
CA ILE A 217 10.13 -8.41 -5.86
C ILE A 217 9.28 -9.40 -6.67
N SER A 218 9.57 -9.59 -7.95
CA SER A 218 8.88 -10.56 -8.80
C SER A 218 8.97 -11.99 -8.26
N GLN A 219 10.15 -12.41 -7.79
CA GLN A 219 10.33 -13.74 -7.18
C GLN A 219 9.51 -13.90 -5.91
N GLN A 220 9.45 -12.90 -5.03
CA GLN A 220 8.63 -12.93 -3.81
C GLN A 220 7.12 -13.02 -4.13
N LEU A 221 6.66 -12.29 -5.16
CA LEU A 221 5.26 -12.35 -5.61
C LEU A 221 4.89 -13.72 -6.20
N LEU A 222 5.81 -14.37 -6.89
CA LEU A 222 5.60 -15.71 -7.47
C LEU A 222 5.63 -16.82 -6.40
N ALA A 223 6.55 -16.74 -5.44
CA ALA A 223 6.70 -17.73 -4.36
C ALA A 223 5.47 -17.80 -3.44
N SER A 224 4.66 -16.74 -3.39
CA SER A 224 3.43 -16.69 -2.58
C SER A 224 2.35 -17.70 -2.99
N GLY A 225 2.45 -18.29 -4.19
CA GLY A 225 1.48 -19.27 -4.69
C GLY A 225 1.69 -20.70 -4.18
N GLU A 226 2.89 -21.03 -3.68
CA GLU A 226 3.25 -22.37 -3.26
C GLU A 226 3.21 -22.43 -1.73
N GLY A 227 2.13 -23.00 -1.17
CA GLY A 227 1.83 -22.99 0.26
C GLY A 227 2.97 -23.51 1.14
N SER A 228 3.85 -22.61 1.56
CA SER A 228 4.94 -22.91 2.50
C SER A 228 4.36 -23.03 3.91
N ALA A 229 3.99 -24.25 4.28
CA ALA A 229 3.26 -24.59 5.51
C ALA A 229 4.10 -24.53 6.81
N GLY A 230 5.22 -23.78 6.84
CA GLY A 230 6.24 -23.92 7.91
C GLY A 230 6.62 -22.67 8.73
N SER A 231 6.14 -21.46 8.40
CA SER A 231 6.55 -20.24 9.14
C SER A 231 5.54 -19.86 10.23
N VAL A 232 6.04 -19.70 11.47
CA VAL A 232 5.26 -19.65 12.73
C VAL A 232 4.72 -18.25 13.08
N LEU A 233 4.99 -17.22 12.26
CA LEU A 233 4.35 -15.91 12.40
C LEU A 233 3.54 -15.59 11.13
N PRO A 234 2.30 -15.06 11.25
CA PRO A 234 1.53 -14.65 10.10
C PRO A 234 2.12 -13.34 9.56
N ALA A 235 3.21 -13.45 8.79
CA ALA A 235 3.65 -12.35 7.95
C ALA A 235 2.56 -12.08 6.90
N ASP A 236 2.32 -10.80 6.60
CA ASP A 236 1.39 -10.44 5.54
C ASP A 236 1.81 -11.11 4.22
N PRO A 237 0.86 -11.64 3.44
CA PRO A 237 1.13 -12.15 2.11
C PRO A 237 1.92 -11.13 1.28
N PRO A 238 3.01 -11.52 0.57
CA PRO A 238 3.85 -10.58 -0.18
C PRO A 238 3.06 -9.67 -1.12
N VAL A 239 2.00 -10.16 -1.77
CA VAL A 239 1.17 -9.30 -2.63
C VAL A 239 0.48 -8.17 -1.85
N LEU A 240 0.01 -8.41 -0.62
CA LEU A 240 -0.56 -7.36 0.21
C LEU A 240 0.50 -6.36 0.65
N GLN A 241 1.70 -6.83 0.99
CA GLN A 241 2.84 -5.95 1.29
C GLN A 241 3.20 -5.07 0.09
N PHE A 242 3.20 -5.62 -1.12
CA PHE A 242 3.49 -4.87 -2.36
C PHE A 242 2.52 -3.71 -2.57
N TYR A 243 1.21 -3.96 -2.48
CA TYR A 243 0.21 -2.91 -2.59
C TYR A 243 0.25 -1.94 -1.41
N GLY A 244 0.52 -2.42 -0.19
CA GLY A 244 0.75 -1.58 1.00
C GLY A 244 1.89 -0.58 0.83
N CYS A 245 2.85 -0.88 -0.04
CA CYS A 245 3.99 -0.02 -0.38
C CYS A 245 3.77 0.86 -1.62
N SER A 246 2.52 1.12 -2.03
CA SER A 246 2.24 1.88 -3.26
C SER A 246 2.85 3.29 -3.29
N GLY A 247 3.07 3.90 -2.13
CA GLY A 247 3.76 5.20 -2.03
C GLY A 247 5.28 5.15 -2.29
N LEU A 248 5.86 3.96 -2.40
CA LEU A 248 7.28 3.73 -2.73
C LEU A 248 7.49 3.27 -4.17
N TRP A 249 6.42 3.12 -4.96
CA TRP A 249 6.55 2.67 -6.34
C TRP A 249 7.22 3.73 -7.21
N PRO A 250 8.17 3.36 -8.09
CA PRO A 250 8.73 4.27 -9.07
C PRO A 250 7.66 4.68 -10.08
N ASP A 251 7.88 5.80 -10.77
CA ASP A 251 7.01 6.19 -11.86
C ASP A 251 7.08 5.13 -12.98
N SER A 252 5.93 4.51 -13.27
CA SER A 252 5.81 3.48 -14.30
C SER A 252 6.21 3.97 -15.71
N LEU A 253 6.16 5.28 -15.96
CA LEU A 253 6.57 5.87 -17.23
C LEU A 253 8.10 5.95 -17.37
N THR A 254 8.83 6.06 -16.25
CA THR A 254 10.29 6.13 -16.25
C THR A 254 10.94 4.75 -16.17
N GLU A 255 10.28 3.79 -15.50
CA GLU A 255 10.83 2.47 -15.23
C GLU A 255 9.97 1.32 -15.82
N PRO A 256 10.17 0.96 -17.10
CA PRO A 256 9.35 -0.07 -17.77
C PRO A 256 9.52 -1.46 -17.15
N ALA A 257 10.65 -1.74 -16.50
CA ALA A 257 10.85 -2.99 -15.76
C ALA A 257 9.86 -3.13 -14.59
N PHE A 258 9.51 -2.01 -13.95
CA PHE A 258 8.53 -2.01 -12.87
C PHE A 258 7.09 -2.25 -13.38
N ALA A 259 6.79 -1.85 -14.62
CA ALA A 259 5.49 -2.17 -15.24
C ALA A 259 5.26 -3.69 -15.35
N ALA A 260 6.30 -4.48 -15.59
CA ALA A 260 6.21 -5.94 -15.57
C ALA A 260 5.91 -6.52 -14.17
N VAL A 261 6.41 -5.87 -13.11
CA VAL A 261 6.07 -6.21 -11.72
C VAL A 261 4.60 -5.95 -11.46
N LEU A 262 4.09 -4.78 -11.84
CA LEU A 262 2.66 -4.45 -11.71
C LEU A 262 1.77 -5.43 -12.48
N ALA A 263 2.17 -5.79 -13.70
CA ALA A 263 1.48 -6.79 -14.51
C ALA A 263 1.45 -8.17 -13.85
N SER A 264 2.49 -8.54 -13.09
CA SER A 264 2.57 -9.81 -12.34
C SER A 264 1.85 -9.77 -10.98
N ALA A 265 1.83 -8.60 -10.35
CA ALA A 265 1.22 -8.38 -9.04
C ALA A 265 -0.31 -8.51 -9.10
N LYS A 266 -0.94 -8.04 -10.18
CA LYS A 266 -2.40 -8.10 -10.35
C LYS A 266 -2.94 -9.55 -10.34
N PRO A 267 -2.42 -10.51 -11.13
CA PRO A 267 -2.81 -11.91 -11.03
C PRO A 267 -2.51 -12.54 -9.65
N ALA A 268 -1.41 -12.15 -9.00
CA ALA A 268 -1.11 -12.62 -7.65
C ALA A 268 -2.15 -12.13 -6.63
N LEU A 269 -2.64 -10.90 -6.79
CA LEU A 269 -3.66 -10.31 -5.93
C LEU A 269 -5.00 -11.00 -6.11
N VAL A 270 -5.39 -11.26 -7.37
CA VAL A 270 -6.60 -12.04 -7.68
C VAL A 270 -6.50 -13.44 -7.10
N ARG A 271 -5.36 -14.13 -7.24
CA ARG A 271 -5.16 -15.47 -6.65
C ARG A 271 -5.30 -15.46 -5.12
N HIS A 272 -4.78 -14.42 -4.46
CA HIS A 272 -4.86 -14.26 -3.00
C HIS A 272 -6.33 -14.12 -2.53
N PHE A 273 -7.10 -13.26 -3.17
CA PHE A 273 -8.51 -13.04 -2.81
C PHE A 273 -9.46 -14.12 -3.37
N GLY A 274 -9.05 -14.82 -4.43
CA GLY A 274 -9.88 -15.74 -5.20
C GLY A 274 -10.86 -14.97 -6.09
N ASP A 275 -12.05 -14.76 -5.55
CA ASP A 275 -13.16 -14.08 -6.24
C ASP A 275 -13.89 -13.13 -5.29
N THR A 276 -14.89 -12.42 -5.82
CA THR A 276 -15.68 -11.43 -5.09
C THR A 276 -16.38 -12.04 -3.87
N LEU A 277 -16.92 -13.26 -4.01
CA LEU A 277 -17.63 -13.92 -2.91
C LEU A 277 -16.68 -14.46 -1.86
N ALA A 278 -15.50 -14.97 -2.23
CA ALA A 278 -14.47 -15.38 -1.29
C ALA A 278 -13.95 -14.17 -0.49
N ALA A 279 -13.63 -13.06 -1.18
CA ALA A 279 -13.20 -11.81 -0.54
C ALA A 279 -14.27 -11.24 0.40
N LEU A 280 -15.54 -11.32 0.00
CA LEU A 280 -16.65 -10.84 0.82
C LEU A 280 -16.99 -11.81 1.94
N ASN A 281 -17.01 -13.13 1.77
CA ASN A 281 -17.59 -14.06 2.76
C ASN A 281 -16.56 -14.69 3.72
N ARG A 282 -15.26 -14.60 3.44
CA ARG A 282 -14.22 -15.07 4.37
C ARG A 282 -13.73 -13.91 5.25
N PRO A 283 -13.88 -13.98 6.59
CA PRO A 283 -13.53 -12.87 7.48
C PRO A 283 -12.10 -12.35 7.32
N ALA A 284 -11.11 -13.26 7.29
CA ALA A 284 -9.71 -12.88 7.13
C ALA A 284 -9.46 -12.13 5.82
N LEU A 285 -10.06 -12.57 4.71
CA LEU A 285 -9.95 -11.87 3.42
C LEU A 285 -10.73 -10.55 3.43
N ARG A 286 -11.89 -10.49 4.07
CA ARG A 286 -12.67 -9.25 4.19
C ARG A 286 -11.91 -8.18 4.97
N ASP A 287 -11.19 -8.55 6.04
CA ASP A 287 -10.38 -7.62 6.82
C ASP A 287 -9.14 -7.18 6.04
N GLN A 288 -8.47 -8.10 5.33
CA GLN A 288 -7.38 -7.76 4.41
C GLN A 288 -7.84 -6.85 3.27
N LEU A 289 -9.03 -7.09 2.71
CA LEU A 289 -9.64 -6.25 1.69
C LEU A 289 -9.84 -4.82 2.22
N ARG A 290 -10.38 -4.66 3.43
CA ARG A 290 -10.58 -3.33 4.05
C ARG A 290 -9.26 -2.61 4.33
N ALA A 291 -8.19 -3.34 4.62
CA ALA A 291 -6.87 -2.77 4.82
C ALA A 291 -6.14 -2.44 3.51
N LEU A 292 -6.59 -2.99 2.38
CA LEU A 292 -5.95 -2.81 1.08
C LEU A 292 -6.00 -1.34 0.64
N PRO A 293 -4.89 -0.75 0.16
CA PRO A 293 -4.92 0.62 -0.35
C PRO A 293 -5.65 0.71 -1.68
N ALA A 294 -6.00 1.93 -2.09
CA ALA A 294 -6.79 2.19 -3.29
C ALA A 294 -6.20 1.54 -4.55
N ALA A 295 -4.88 1.57 -4.72
CA ALA A 295 -4.19 0.94 -5.85
C ALA A 295 -4.42 -0.58 -5.93
N GLY A 296 -4.59 -1.26 -4.79
CA GLY A 296 -4.91 -2.68 -4.76
C GLY A 296 -6.37 -2.95 -5.12
N ILE A 297 -7.30 -2.11 -4.66
CA ILE A 297 -8.71 -2.22 -5.05
C ILE A 297 -8.87 -1.93 -6.55
N GLU A 298 -8.19 -0.91 -7.07
CA GLU A 298 -8.14 -0.60 -8.49
C GLU A 298 -7.62 -1.81 -9.29
N ALA A 299 -6.49 -2.40 -8.88
CA ALA A 299 -5.96 -3.59 -9.54
C ALA A 299 -6.91 -4.80 -9.51
N LEU A 300 -7.60 -5.05 -8.40
CA LEU A 300 -8.63 -6.10 -8.29
C LEU A 300 -9.79 -5.84 -9.25
N LEU A 301 -10.36 -4.63 -9.21
CA LEU A 301 -11.53 -4.27 -10.01
C LEU A 301 -11.22 -4.13 -11.49
N GLU A 302 -10.01 -3.75 -11.88
CA GLU A 302 -9.57 -3.76 -13.27
C GLU A 302 -9.31 -5.16 -13.82
N SER A 303 -9.09 -6.16 -12.97
CA SER A 303 -8.77 -7.50 -13.44
C SER A 303 -9.98 -8.15 -14.10
N GLU A 304 -9.78 -8.67 -15.31
CA GLU A 304 -10.77 -9.51 -16.00
C GLU A 304 -10.86 -10.92 -15.41
N ASP A 305 -9.88 -11.35 -14.61
CA ASP A 305 -9.87 -12.66 -13.96
C ASP A 305 -10.54 -12.65 -12.58
N PHE A 306 -10.84 -11.46 -12.02
CA PHE A 306 -11.51 -11.35 -10.72
C PHE A 306 -13.01 -11.63 -10.87
N GLY A 307 -13.37 -12.90 -10.66
CA GLY A 307 -14.73 -13.38 -10.82
C GLY A 307 -15.72 -12.81 -9.81
N THR A 308 -17.00 -12.79 -10.20
CA THR A 308 -18.12 -12.38 -9.34
C THR A 308 -19.37 -13.19 -9.66
N ASP A 309 -20.35 -13.21 -8.74
CA ASP A 309 -21.67 -13.80 -8.98
C ASP A 309 -22.63 -12.84 -9.69
N SER A 310 -22.53 -11.55 -9.35
CA SER A 310 -23.07 -10.42 -10.11
C SER A 310 -22.26 -9.14 -9.86
N GLU A 311 -22.47 -8.12 -10.70
CA GLU A 311 -21.82 -6.83 -10.47
C GLU A 311 -22.35 -6.12 -9.20
N ASP A 312 -23.51 -6.54 -8.70
CA ASP A 312 -24.07 -6.04 -7.43
C ASP A 312 -23.13 -6.36 -6.25
N SER A 313 -22.47 -7.52 -6.29
CA SER A 313 -21.48 -7.92 -5.29
C SER A 313 -20.20 -7.10 -5.41
N ILE A 314 -19.81 -6.67 -6.61
CA ILE A 314 -18.69 -5.74 -6.82
C ILE A 314 -19.02 -4.36 -6.23
N LEU A 315 -20.23 -3.86 -6.50
CA LEU A 315 -20.71 -2.60 -5.90
C LEU A 315 -20.71 -2.68 -4.37
N THR A 316 -21.12 -3.82 -3.80
CA THR A 316 -21.10 -4.08 -2.36
C THR A 316 -19.70 -4.19 -1.79
N LEU A 317 -18.78 -4.86 -2.50
CA LEU A 317 -17.36 -4.94 -2.15
C LEU A 317 -16.76 -3.54 -2.04
N LEU A 318 -17.01 -2.69 -3.04
CA LEU A 318 -16.53 -1.31 -3.02
C LEU A 318 -17.17 -0.50 -1.88
N ALA A 319 -18.47 -0.68 -1.61
CA ALA A 319 -19.15 -0.03 -0.50
C ALA A 319 -18.55 -0.44 0.86
N VAL A 320 -18.25 -1.74 1.06
CA VAL A 320 -17.59 -2.25 2.27
C VAL A 320 -16.22 -1.62 2.45
N TRP A 321 -15.46 -1.43 1.37
CA TRP A 321 -14.15 -0.79 1.42
C TRP A 321 -14.25 0.71 1.71
N MET A 322 -15.16 1.42 1.05
CA MET A 322 -15.35 2.87 1.19
C MET A 322 -15.79 3.27 2.58
N ARG A 323 -16.63 2.45 3.23
CA ARG A 323 -17.03 2.68 4.61
C ARG A 323 -15.84 2.84 5.58
N VAL A 324 -14.69 2.22 5.29
CA VAL A 324 -13.48 2.29 6.14
C VAL A 324 -12.44 3.26 5.58
N ASN A 325 -12.39 3.46 4.26
CA ASN A 325 -11.30 4.19 3.60
C ASN A 325 -11.71 5.54 3.01
N TRP A 326 -12.96 6.00 3.20
CA TRP A 326 -13.42 7.27 2.64
C TRP A 326 -12.49 8.45 3.00
N GLU A 327 -12.16 8.63 4.28
CA GLU A 327 -11.28 9.72 4.76
C GLU A 327 -9.86 9.66 4.17
N ARG A 328 -9.41 8.48 3.76
CA ARG A 328 -8.07 8.22 3.22
C ARG A 328 -8.01 8.33 1.70
N THR A 329 -9.14 8.61 1.05
CA THR A 329 -9.22 8.74 -0.41
C THR A 329 -9.61 10.15 -0.80
N ASP A 330 -9.08 10.62 -1.93
CA ASP A 330 -9.54 11.85 -2.56
C ASP A 330 -10.71 11.57 -3.53
N ALA A 331 -11.40 12.63 -3.95
CA ALA A 331 -12.53 12.53 -4.87
C ALA A 331 -12.13 11.91 -6.22
N ALA A 332 -10.91 12.19 -6.69
CA ALA A 332 -10.39 11.64 -7.95
C ALA A 332 -10.28 10.11 -7.88
N THR A 333 -9.76 9.57 -6.78
CA THR A 333 -9.61 8.14 -6.53
C THR A 333 -10.97 7.48 -6.37
N ARG A 334 -11.90 8.08 -5.62
CA ARG A 334 -13.28 7.59 -5.53
C ARG A 334 -13.94 7.50 -6.90
N LYS A 335 -13.78 8.53 -7.73
CA LYS A 335 -14.29 8.56 -9.10
C LYS A 335 -13.68 7.48 -9.99
N ARG A 336 -12.36 7.25 -9.91
CA ARG A 336 -11.70 6.15 -10.65
C ARG A 336 -12.26 4.80 -10.22
N LEU A 337 -12.30 4.52 -8.91
CA LEU A 337 -12.78 3.25 -8.37
C LEU A 337 -14.26 2.99 -8.71
N SER A 338 -15.14 3.99 -8.56
CA SER A 338 -16.55 3.86 -8.95
C SER A 338 -16.73 3.65 -10.45
N GLY A 339 -15.83 4.18 -11.28
CA GLY A 339 -15.80 3.93 -12.71
C GLY A 339 -15.44 2.50 -13.11
N LEU A 340 -14.87 1.71 -12.19
CA LEU A 340 -14.56 0.29 -12.42
C LEU A 340 -15.74 -0.65 -12.14
N VAL A 341 -16.82 -0.14 -11.56
CA VAL A 341 -18.08 -0.90 -11.42
C VAL A 341 -18.81 -0.89 -12.76
N ARG A 342 -19.06 -2.07 -13.32
CA ARG A 342 -19.70 -2.25 -14.63
C ARG A 342 -21.20 -2.01 -14.52
N LEU A 343 -21.66 -0.77 -14.36
CA LEU A 343 -23.06 -0.45 -14.02
C LEU A 343 -24.11 -1.08 -14.94
N ALA A 344 -23.77 -1.29 -16.22
CA ALA A 344 -24.66 -1.99 -17.17
C ALA A 344 -24.87 -3.48 -16.88
N GLN A 345 -24.07 -4.08 -15.99
CA GLN A 345 -24.17 -5.47 -15.53
C GLN A 345 -24.84 -5.60 -14.16
N LEU A 346 -25.28 -4.48 -13.55
CA LEU A 346 -26.07 -4.52 -12.34
C LEU A 346 -27.42 -5.21 -12.60
N SER A 347 -27.93 -5.91 -11.60
CA SER A 347 -29.30 -6.42 -11.64
C SER A 347 -30.30 -5.27 -11.62
N SER A 348 -31.52 -5.52 -12.13
CA SER A 348 -32.61 -4.53 -12.06
C SER A 348 -32.88 -4.08 -10.62
N TYR A 349 -32.73 -4.98 -9.65
CA TYR A 349 -32.87 -4.66 -8.23
C TYR A 349 -31.79 -3.70 -7.73
N ALA A 350 -30.51 -4.02 -7.94
CA ALA A 350 -29.42 -3.15 -7.48
C ALA A 350 -29.43 -1.78 -8.17
N ALA A 351 -29.74 -1.75 -9.46
CA ALA A 351 -29.88 -0.50 -10.21
C ALA A 351 -31.06 0.34 -9.69
N ALA A 352 -32.22 -0.27 -9.42
CA ALA A 352 -33.39 0.46 -8.93
C ALA A 352 -33.25 0.92 -7.48
N CYS A 353 -32.69 0.08 -6.60
CA CYS A 353 -32.63 0.35 -5.16
C CYS A 353 -31.32 1.02 -4.74
N PHE A 354 -30.19 0.34 -4.96
CA PHE A 354 -28.90 0.80 -4.42
C PHE A 354 -28.33 1.97 -5.21
N LEU A 355 -28.32 1.88 -6.54
CA LEU A 355 -27.75 2.95 -7.38
C LEU A 355 -28.58 4.23 -7.29
N SER A 356 -29.92 4.13 -7.21
CA SER A 356 -30.80 5.27 -6.96
C SER A 356 -30.52 5.93 -5.62
N ALA A 357 -30.42 5.17 -4.53
CA ALA A 357 -30.10 5.71 -3.21
C ALA A 357 -28.74 6.42 -3.21
N LEU A 358 -27.70 5.78 -3.76
CA LEU A 358 -26.36 6.37 -3.90
C LEU A 358 -26.38 7.66 -4.73
N SER A 359 -27.21 7.72 -5.78
CA SER A 359 -27.32 8.93 -6.60
C SER A 359 -27.95 10.11 -5.86
N VAL A 360 -28.95 9.83 -5.01
CA VAL A 360 -29.60 10.83 -4.18
C VAL A 360 -28.64 11.33 -3.10
N ASP A 361 -27.92 10.41 -2.44
CA ASP A 361 -26.90 10.78 -1.45
C ASP A 361 -25.80 11.65 -2.06
N PHE A 362 -25.32 11.32 -3.27
CA PHE A 362 -24.31 12.11 -3.98
C PHE A 362 -24.80 13.52 -4.33
N GLU A 363 -26.02 13.66 -4.86
CA GLU A 363 -26.58 14.96 -5.24
C GLU A 363 -26.89 15.85 -4.03
N LEU A 364 -27.36 15.26 -2.93
CA LEU A 364 -27.71 16.01 -1.72
C LEU A 364 -26.50 16.40 -0.88
N LYS A 365 -25.51 15.52 -0.77
CA LYS A 365 -24.41 15.65 0.19
C LYS A 365 -23.08 16.03 -0.46
N GLY A 366 -22.95 15.87 -1.78
CA GLY A 366 -21.74 16.19 -2.53
C GLY A 366 -20.61 15.18 -2.36
N GLU A 367 -19.52 15.40 -3.10
CA GLU A 367 -18.36 14.49 -3.12
C GLU A 367 -17.50 14.54 -1.85
N ASP A 368 -17.68 15.58 -1.03
CA ASP A 368 -16.97 15.82 0.23
C ASP A 368 -17.67 15.20 1.45
N HIS A 369 -18.72 14.41 1.25
CA HIS A 369 -19.44 13.74 2.33
C HIS A 369 -19.31 12.19 2.23
N PRO A 370 -19.14 11.46 3.36
CA PRO A 370 -19.02 9.99 3.36
C PRO A 370 -20.15 9.24 2.65
N ALA A 371 -21.39 9.70 2.81
CA ALA A 371 -22.53 9.11 2.10
C ALA A 371 -22.56 9.42 0.58
N GLY A 372 -21.95 10.52 0.14
CA GLY A 372 -21.80 10.88 -1.27
C GLY A 372 -20.55 10.29 -1.92
N TRP A 373 -20.12 9.10 -1.49
CA TRP A 373 -18.86 8.50 -1.94
C TRP A 373 -18.91 7.99 -3.39
N PHE A 374 -20.08 7.66 -3.92
CA PHE A 374 -20.26 7.10 -5.27
C PHE A 374 -20.73 8.20 -6.23
N PRO A 375 -19.89 8.71 -7.13
CA PRO A 375 -20.19 9.87 -7.99
C PRO A 375 -21.09 9.50 -9.17
N VAL A 376 -22.36 9.17 -8.87
CA VAL A 376 -23.42 8.92 -9.84
C VAL A 376 -24.53 9.94 -9.67
N ARG A 377 -25.01 10.50 -10.79
CA ARG A 377 -26.15 11.43 -10.79
C ARG A 377 -27.46 10.67 -10.97
N ALA A 378 -28.57 11.24 -10.53
CA ALA A 378 -29.90 10.64 -10.61
C ALA A 378 -30.30 10.32 -12.06
N ALA A 379 -29.91 11.18 -13.01
CA ALA A 379 -30.14 10.95 -14.45
C ALA A 379 -29.40 9.70 -14.97
N HIS A 380 -28.15 9.49 -14.55
CA HIS A 380 -27.38 8.29 -14.92
C HIS A 380 -27.94 7.04 -14.24
N SER A 381 -28.29 7.13 -12.96
CA SER A 381 -28.90 6.03 -12.22
C SER A 381 -30.21 5.57 -12.87
N SER A 382 -31.08 6.51 -13.22
CA SER A 382 -32.36 6.24 -13.89
C SER A 382 -32.16 5.55 -15.24
N LEU A 383 -31.16 5.96 -16.01
CA LEU A 383 -30.81 5.32 -17.29
C LEU A 383 -30.34 3.87 -17.08
N VAL A 384 -29.47 3.63 -16.09
CA VAL A 384 -28.99 2.28 -15.76
C VAL A 384 -30.14 1.40 -15.27
N ALA A 385 -31.04 1.91 -14.43
CA ALA A 385 -32.21 1.19 -13.93
C ALA A 385 -33.18 0.82 -15.05
N MET A 386 -33.44 1.75 -15.99
CA MET A 386 -34.24 1.49 -17.19
C MET A 386 -33.59 0.39 -18.03
N TYR A 387 -32.28 0.49 -18.27
CA TYR A 387 -31.53 -0.47 -19.06
C TYR A 387 -31.52 -1.87 -18.42
N ALA A 388 -31.24 -1.98 -17.12
CA ALA A 388 -31.20 -3.24 -16.38
C ALA A 388 -32.58 -3.94 -16.32
N SER A 389 -33.66 -3.17 -16.36
CA SER A 389 -35.04 -3.68 -16.36
C SER A 389 -35.58 -3.98 -17.77
N SER A 390 -34.88 -3.55 -18.82
CA SER A 390 -35.30 -3.71 -20.21
C SER A 390 -35.06 -5.14 -20.73
N LEU A 391 -35.90 -5.58 -21.67
CA LEU A 391 -35.68 -6.84 -22.40
C LEU A 391 -34.42 -6.76 -23.27
N ALA A 392 -33.81 -7.90 -23.62
CA ALA A 392 -32.57 -7.94 -24.42
C ALA A 392 -32.65 -7.17 -25.76
N VAL A 393 -33.81 -7.21 -26.43
CA VAL A 393 -34.04 -6.45 -27.68
C VAL A 393 -34.01 -4.94 -27.41
N GLN A 394 -34.63 -4.48 -26.33
CA GLN A 394 -34.62 -3.08 -25.91
C GLN A 394 -33.24 -2.65 -25.44
N GLN A 395 -32.53 -3.49 -24.68
CA GLN A 395 -31.14 -3.24 -24.31
C GLN A 395 -30.25 -3.03 -25.53
N LYS A 396 -30.40 -3.85 -26.58
CA LYS A 396 -29.69 -3.68 -27.85
C LYS A 396 -30.02 -2.36 -28.54
N TYR A 397 -31.28 -1.93 -28.48
CA TYR A 397 -31.69 -0.63 -29.01
C TYR A 397 -31.09 0.52 -28.22
N ILE A 398 -31.24 0.52 -26.89
CA ILE A 398 -30.70 1.54 -25.97
C ILE A 398 -29.18 1.68 -26.15
N ARG A 399 -28.44 0.56 -26.26
CA ARG A 399 -26.99 0.56 -26.53
C ARG A 399 -26.60 1.27 -27.83
N LYS A 400 -27.47 1.23 -28.85
CA LYS A 400 -27.21 1.84 -30.15
C LYS A 400 -27.61 3.31 -30.20
N THR A 401 -28.64 3.70 -29.46
CA THR A 401 -29.26 5.02 -29.58
C THR A 401 -28.82 6.01 -28.54
N LEU A 402 -28.46 5.54 -27.34
CA LEU A 402 -28.02 6.41 -26.27
C LEU A 402 -26.49 6.38 -26.17
N PRO A 403 -25.84 7.54 -25.98
CA PRO A 403 -24.41 7.60 -25.73
C PRO A 403 -24.16 7.02 -24.34
N PHE A 404 -23.94 5.71 -24.26
CA PHE A 404 -23.42 5.11 -23.05
C PHE A 404 -22.05 5.70 -22.77
N PRO A 405 -21.81 6.24 -21.57
CA PRO A 405 -20.49 6.72 -21.22
C PRO A 405 -19.46 5.62 -21.40
N ALA A 406 -18.23 5.98 -21.77
CA ALA A 406 -17.14 5.02 -21.98
C ALA A 406 -16.84 4.12 -20.77
N TRP A 407 -17.27 4.53 -19.56
CA TRP A 407 -17.14 3.75 -18.33
C TRP A 407 -18.20 2.64 -18.16
N CYS A 408 -19.23 2.59 -19.01
CA CYS A 408 -20.20 1.48 -19.02
C CYS A 408 -19.60 0.26 -19.76
N ASN A 409 -18.71 -0.47 -19.08
CA ASN A 409 -18.21 -1.74 -19.60
C ASN A 409 -19.37 -2.75 -19.70
N MET A 410 -19.58 -3.27 -20.91
CA MET A 410 -20.69 -4.17 -21.23
C MET A 410 -20.34 -5.65 -21.11
N ASN A 411 -19.06 -5.96 -20.84
CA ASN A 411 -18.61 -7.33 -20.68
C ASN A 411 -18.85 -7.75 -19.23
N PRO A 412 -19.56 -8.85 -18.96
CA PRO A 412 -19.66 -9.39 -17.61
C PRO A 412 -18.28 -9.90 -17.15
N ARG A 413 -18.03 -9.83 -15.84
CA ARG A 413 -16.88 -10.52 -15.21
C ARG A 413 -17.09 -12.04 -15.25
N PRO A 414 -16.02 -12.84 -15.10
CA PRO A 414 -16.15 -14.28 -14.98
C PRO A 414 -17.11 -14.67 -13.85
N GLN A 415 -17.96 -15.66 -14.12
CA GLN A 415 -18.86 -16.21 -13.11
C GLN A 415 -18.06 -17.02 -12.08
N CYS A 416 -18.13 -16.64 -10.80
CA CYS A 416 -17.44 -17.36 -9.72
C CYS A 416 -18.29 -18.49 -9.09
N VAL A 417 -19.59 -18.52 -9.34
CA VAL A 417 -20.48 -19.59 -8.84
C VAL A 417 -20.45 -20.76 -9.83
N PRO A 418 -19.98 -21.95 -9.43
CA PRO A 418 -19.96 -23.11 -10.31
C PRO A 418 -21.39 -23.61 -10.58
N ALA A 419 -21.55 -24.50 -11.56
CA ALA A 419 -22.88 -24.96 -12.01
C ALA A 419 -23.68 -25.64 -10.87
N GLU A 420 -22.99 -26.41 -10.04
CA GLU A 420 -23.51 -27.08 -8.83
C GLU A 420 -23.84 -26.11 -7.68
N GLY A 421 -23.33 -24.88 -7.76
CA GLY A 421 -23.50 -23.85 -6.76
C GLY A 421 -22.48 -23.88 -5.62
N LEU A 422 -22.48 -22.81 -4.82
CA LEU A 422 -21.64 -22.68 -3.62
C LEU A 422 -22.43 -23.09 -2.38
N CYS A 423 -21.85 -23.97 -1.57
CA CYS A 423 -22.47 -24.46 -0.34
C CYS A 423 -21.89 -23.76 0.89
N TYR A 424 -22.76 -23.18 1.72
CA TYR A 424 -22.41 -22.58 3.00
C TYR A 424 -23.09 -23.35 4.13
N GLU A 425 -22.28 -23.93 5.00
CA GLU A 425 -22.75 -24.59 6.20
C GLU A 425 -23.02 -23.54 7.29
N TRP A 426 -24.17 -23.66 7.95
CA TRP A 426 -24.57 -22.78 9.04
C TRP A 426 -25.00 -23.58 10.25
N THR A 427 -24.87 -22.96 11.43
CA THR A 427 -25.17 -23.59 12.70
C THR A 427 -25.86 -22.62 13.68
N VAL A 428 -26.78 -23.15 14.48
CA VAL A 428 -27.34 -22.46 15.64
C VAL A 428 -27.09 -23.32 16.87
N THR A 429 -26.50 -22.76 17.93
CA THR A 429 -26.22 -23.52 19.16
C THR A 429 -27.44 -23.56 20.09
N ARG A 430 -27.54 -24.63 20.87
CA ARG A 430 -28.53 -24.76 21.95
C ARG A 430 -28.52 -23.56 22.90
N ASP A 431 -27.35 -23.03 23.22
CA ASP A 431 -27.22 -21.95 24.21
C ASP A 431 -27.65 -20.61 23.63
N ALA A 432 -27.35 -20.34 22.35
CA ALA A 432 -27.87 -19.16 21.67
C ALA A 432 -29.41 -19.18 21.63
N LEU A 433 -29.99 -20.35 21.35
CA LEU A 433 -31.43 -20.57 21.47
C LEU A 433 -31.92 -20.31 22.90
N LYS A 434 -31.35 -20.96 23.92
CA LYS A 434 -31.79 -20.76 25.31
C LYS A 434 -31.69 -19.30 25.76
N ALA A 435 -30.61 -18.61 25.41
CA ALA A 435 -30.42 -17.20 25.73
C ALA A 435 -31.52 -16.35 25.10
N ALA A 436 -31.79 -16.61 23.81
CA ALA A 436 -32.84 -15.97 23.08
C ALA A 436 -34.21 -16.17 23.76
N LEU A 437 -34.51 -17.42 24.15
CA LEU A 437 -35.75 -17.78 24.84
C LEU A 437 -36.02 -16.99 26.12
N LYS A 438 -34.98 -16.76 26.91
CA LYS A 438 -35.10 -16.17 28.25
C LYS A 438 -35.54 -14.70 28.21
N GLY A 439 -35.29 -14.00 27.09
CA GLY A 439 -35.56 -12.57 26.97
C GLY A 439 -37.02 -12.22 26.68
N VAL A 440 -37.92 -13.20 26.55
CA VAL A 440 -39.20 -12.98 25.87
C VAL A 440 -40.35 -13.04 26.86
N THR A 441 -41.09 -11.93 26.94
CA THR A 441 -42.29 -11.77 27.77
C THR A 441 -43.52 -12.42 27.12
N ASP A 442 -44.65 -12.45 27.83
CA ASP A 442 -45.88 -13.18 27.45
C ASP A 442 -46.49 -12.84 26.07
N SER A 443 -45.98 -11.83 25.37
CA SER A 443 -46.45 -11.41 24.03
C SER A 443 -45.33 -11.10 23.01
N GLY A 444 -44.11 -11.60 23.20
CA GLY A 444 -42.96 -11.24 22.36
C GLY A 444 -42.75 -12.06 21.07
N ARG A 445 -41.99 -11.46 20.14
CA ARG A 445 -41.35 -12.12 18.98
C ARG A 445 -39.85 -11.93 19.08
N ALA A 446 -39.17 -12.88 18.48
CA ALA A 446 -37.99 -13.38 19.05
C ALA A 446 -37.32 -14.32 18.03
N SER A 447 -36.08 -13.98 17.71
CA SER A 447 -35.20 -14.51 16.68
C SER A 447 -33.89 -15.16 17.19
N VAL A 448 -33.30 -16.07 16.43
CA VAL A 448 -31.87 -16.42 16.55
C VAL A 448 -31.31 -16.54 15.15
N TYR A 449 -30.19 -15.88 14.91
CA TYR A 449 -29.50 -15.97 13.63
C TYR A 449 -28.45 -17.07 13.65
N ALA A 450 -28.41 -17.84 12.57
CA ALA A 450 -27.41 -18.84 12.34
C ALA A 450 -26.03 -18.21 12.19
N LYS A 451 -25.02 -18.93 12.65
CA LYS A 451 -23.62 -18.65 12.42
C LYS A 451 -23.10 -19.58 11.35
N PHE A 452 -22.49 -19.02 10.34
CA PHE A 452 -21.74 -19.75 9.34
C PHE A 452 -20.29 -19.97 9.81
N GLU A 453 -19.49 -20.68 9.00
CA GLU A 453 -18.07 -20.94 9.27
C GLU A 453 -17.30 -19.64 9.57
N GLY A 454 -16.58 -19.52 10.68
CA GLY A 454 -15.93 -18.24 11.04
C GLY A 454 -16.83 -17.25 11.79
N ASN A 455 -17.95 -17.72 12.35
CA ASN A 455 -18.82 -17.01 13.30
C ASN A 455 -19.59 -15.80 12.76
N TYR A 456 -19.71 -15.63 11.43
CA TYR A 456 -20.54 -14.58 10.86
C TYR A 456 -22.01 -15.00 10.76
N THR A 457 -22.92 -14.02 10.78
CA THR A 457 -24.38 -14.24 10.71
C THR A 457 -24.96 -14.07 9.32
N THR A 458 -24.16 -13.58 8.37
CA THR A 458 -24.61 -13.24 7.02
C THR A 458 -23.66 -13.72 5.94
N ILE A 459 -24.23 -14.19 4.82
CA ILE A 459 -23.51 -14.46 3.56
C ILE A 459 -23.90 -13.42 2.53
N LEU A 460 -22.92 -12.80 1.88
CA LEU A 460 -23.12 -11.89 0.77
C LEU A 460 -23.24 -12.68 -0.53
N SER A 461 -24.27 -12.37 -1.31
CA SER A 461 -24.44 -12.82 -2.69
C SER A 461 -25.33 -11.86 -3.44
N ARG A 462 -25.01 -11.62 -4.71
CA ARG A 462 -25.72 -10.69 -5.60
C ARG A 462 -25.94 -9.33 -4.96
N GLY A 463 -24.91 -8.82 -4.29
CA GLY A 463 -24.93 -7.54 -3.57
C GLY A 463 -25.89 -7.45 -2.38
N ILE A 464 -26.45 -8.58 -1.92
CA ILE A 464 -27.35 -8.64 -0.76
C ILE A 464 -26.74 -9.54 0.30
N ALA A 465 -26.89 -9.17 1.57
CA ALA A 465 -26.53 -10.05 2.68
C ALA A 465 -27.73 -10.96 3.00
N PHE A 466 -27.49 -12.25 3.19
CA PHE A 466 -28.51 -13.21 3.57
C PHE A 466 -28.25 -13.71 4.98
N GLU A 467 -29.27 -13.65 5.82
CA GLU A 467 -29.25 -14.25 7.15
C GLU A 467 -30.19 -15.46 7.20
N VAL A 468 -29.74 -16.51 7.86
CA VAL A 468 -30.63 -17.63 8.21
C VAL A 468 -31.10 -17.37 9.63
N GLY A 469 -32.37 -17.02 9.77
CA GLY A 469 -33.00 -16.72 11.05
C GLY A 469 -33.98 -17.80 11.44
N ILE A 470 -33.99 -18.11 12.72
CA ILE A 470 -35.01 -18.91 13.39
C ILE A 470 -35.90 -17.95 14.16
N PHE A 471 -37.22 -17.99 13.95
CA PHE A 471 -38.17 -17.10 14.60
C PHE A 471 -39.25 -17.89 15.34
N HIS A 472 -39.70 -17.35 16.47
CA HIS A 472 -40.83 -17.86 17.21
C HIS A 472 -41.66 -16.69 17.75
N THR A 473 -42.98 -16.89 17.83
CA THR A 473 -43.92 -15.92 18.39
C THR A 473 -44.58 -16.56 19.61
N VAL A 474 -44.54 -15.89 20.76
CA VAL A 474 -45.15 -16.40 21.99
C VAL A 474 -46.65 -16.65 21.79
N GLY A 475 -47.15 -17.73 22.38
CA GLY A 475 -48.54 -18.17 22.22
C GLY A 475 -48.78 -19.04 20.97
N THR A 476 -47.78 -19.19 20.09
CA THR A 476 -47.86 -20.15 18.98
C THR A 476 -47.11 -21.44 19.32
N ASP A 477 -47.48 -22.54 18.68
CA ASP A 477 -46.78 -23.84 18.76
C ASP A 477 -45.72 -24.00 17.66
N LYS A 478 -45.54 -22.96 16.82
CA LYS A 478 -44.70 -23.01 15.62
C LYS A 478 -43.47 -22.12 15.78
N ALA A 479 -42.35 -22.63 15.28
CA ALA A 479 -41.19 -21.82 14.96
C ALA A 479 -40.99 -21.85 13.45
N SER A 480 -40.50 -20.77 12.87
CA SER A 480 -40.17 -20.68 11.46
C SER A 480 -38.66 -20.60 11.27
N LEU A 481 -38.16 -21.28 10.24
CA LEU A 481 -36.86 -21.05 9.66
C LEU A 481 -37.06 -20.14 8.46
N SER A 482 -36.36 -19.02 8.39
CA SER A 482 -36.43 -18.12 7.24
C SER A 482 -35.05 -17.72 6.77
N LEU A 483 -34.90 -17.65 5.45
CA LEU A 483 -33.79 -16.97 4.80
C LEU A 483 -34.25 -15.54 4.51
N GLY A 484 -33.67 -14.57 5.21
CA GLY A 484 -34.00 -13.16 5.06
C GLY A 484 -32.92 -12.41 4.28
N PRO A 485 -33.27 -11.61 3.26
CA PRO A 485 -32.35 -10.62 2.75
C PRO A 485 -32.20 -9.50 3.79
N VAL A 486 -30.97 -9.08 4.02
CA VAL A 486 -30.57 -7.96 4.85
C VAL A 486 -29.77 -7.01 3.99
N MET A 487 -30.04 -5.72 4.12
CA MET A 487 -29.23 -4.71 3.45
C MET A 487 -27.79 -4.83 3.96
N PRO A 488 -26.77 -4.96 3.09
CA PRO A 488 -25.39 -5.04 3.57
C PRO A 488 -25.06 -3.88 4.51
N MET A 489 -24.33 -4.14 5.60
CA MET A 489 -23.99 -3.09 6.57
C MET A 489 -23.28 -1.89 5.94
N ALA A 490 -22.67 -2.05 4.77
CA ALA A 490 -22.09 -0.95 4.00
C ALA A 490 -23.11 0.13 3.58
N TYR A 491 -24.41 -0.21 3.55
CA TYR A 491 -25.51 0.68 3.17
C TYR A 491 -26.45 1.02 4.33
N GLN A 492 -26.24 0.47 5.53
CA GLN A 492 -27.13 0.70 6.67
C GLN A 492 -26.64 1.86 7.55
N GLU A 493 -27.55 2.72 7.98
CA GLU A 493 -27.46 3.43 9.27
C GLU A 493 -28.08 2.51 10.34
N ALA A 494 -27.35 2.27 11.45
CA ALA A 494 -27.52 1.10 12.32
C ALA A 494 -28.88 0.97 13.01
N ALA A 495 -29.45 -0.25 13.05
CA ALA A 495 -30.58 -0.60 13.93
C ALA A 495 -30.47 -2.06 14.46
N PRO A 496 -31.00 -2.36 15.67
CA PRO A 496 -30.63 -3.55 16.44
C PRO A 496 -31.66 -4.72 16.36
N PRO A 497 -31.25 -5.98 16.61
CA PRO A 497 -32.17 -7.13 16.74
C PRO A 497 -32.13 -7.85 18.11
N ASP A 498 -33.21 -8.57 18.49
CA ASP A 498 -33.20 -9.65 19.53
C ASP A 498 -34.52 -10.54 19.58
N PRO A 499 -34.72 -11.57 20.47
CA PRO A 499 -34.54 -13.01 20.11
C PRO A 499 -35.50 -14.09 20.81
N LEU A 500 -35.77 -15.35 20.33
CA LEU A 500 -36.49 -16.51 21.03
C LEU A 500 -35.84 -17.84 20.65
N ALA A 501 -36.21 -18.86 21.43
CA ALA A 501 -36.13 -20.26 21.07
C ALA A 501 -37.42 -21.10 21.23
N ARG A 502 -37.35 -22.26 20.58
CA ARG A 502 -37.90 -23.55 20.97
C ARG A 502 -37.45 -24.53 19.88
N TRP A 503 -36.19 -24.94 19.95
CA TRP A 503 -35.60 -25.92 19.03
C TRP A 503 -34.86 -27.05 19.74
N ALA A 504 -34.98 -27.13 21.07
CA ALA A 504 -34.33 -28.16 21.87
C ALA A 504 -34.51 -29.62 21.35
N PRO A 505 -35.67 -30.00 20.75
CA PRO A 505 -35.87 -31.35 20.21
C PRO A 505 -35.21 -31.63 18.85
N TYR A 506 -34.87 -30.59 18.07
CA TYR A 506 -34.29 -30.71 16.73
C TYR A 506 -32.77 -30.57 16.71
N LEU A 507 -32.15 -30.55 17.89
CA LEU A 507 -30.70 -30.43 18.06
C LEU A 507 -30.04 -31.80 17.93
N HIS A 508 -29.36 -32.03 16.81
CA HIS A 508 -28.37 -33.08 16.71
C HIS A 508 -27.06 -32.59 17.33
N GLU A 509 -26.57 -33.26 18.37
CA GLU A 509 -25.33 -32.88 19.09
C GLU A 509 -25.35 -31.45 19.68
N GLY A 510 -26.52 -30.92 20.02
CA GLY A 510 -26.63 -29.57 20.60
C GLY A 510 -26.52 -28.42 19.58
N LYS A 511 -26.58 -28.72 18.27
CA LYS A 511 -26.60 -27.73 17.18
C LYS A 511 -27.75 -28.03 16.22
N ILE A 512 -28.33 -26.99 15.63
CA ILE A 512 -29.05 -27.10 14.36
C ILE A 512 -28.01 -26.83 13.28
N ARG A 513 -27.91 -27.68 12.26
CA ARG A 513 -27.05 -27.44 11.11
C ARG A 513 -27.90 -27.42 9.84
N GLY A 514 -27.47 -26.68 8.85
CA GLY A 514 -28.06 -26.73 7.52
C GLY A 514 -27.09 -26.22 6.46
N ARG A 515 -27.46 -26.46 5.21
CA ARG A 515 -26.70 -26.06 4.03
C ARG A 515 -27.49 -25.06 3.21
N LEU A 516 -26.89 -23.91 2.94
CA LEU A 516 -27.37 -22.94 1.95
C LEU A 516 -26.60 -23.16 0.64
N VAL A 517 -27.30 -23.39 -0.46
CA VAL A 517 -26.68 -23.56 -1.79
C VAL A 517 -27.02 -22.35 -2.67
N LEU A 518 -25.99 -21.58 -3.04
CA LEU A 518 -26.10 -20.50 -4.02
C LEU A 518 -25.92 -21.07 -5.42
N LEU A 519 -26.95 -21.00 -6.27
CA LEU A 519 -26.90 -21.46 -7.66
C LEU A 519 -26.59 -20.29 -8.60
N PRO A 520 -25.93 -20.52 -9.75
CA PRO A 520 -25.68 -19.48 -10.73
C PRO A 520 -26.98 -18.98 -11.38
N VAL A 521 -26.99 -17.73 -11.84
CA VAL A 521 -28.16 -17.12 -12.47
C VAL A 521 -28.54 -17.89 -13.74
N GLY A 522 -29.78 -18.36 -13.82
CA GLY A 522 -30.30 -19.04 -15.00
C GLY A 522 -30.09 -20.56 -15.01
N ALA A 523 -29.50 -21.15 -13.97
CA ALA A 523 -29.56 -22.60 -13.76
C ALA A 523 -31.03 -23.02 -13.56
N ARG A 524 -31.69 -23.42 -14.64
CA ARG A 524 -32.96 -24.14 -14.54
C ARG A 524 -32.66 -25.43 -13.80
N ARG A 525 -33.38 -25.69 -12.71
CA ARG A 525 -33.53 -27.05 -12.22
C ARG A 525 -34.24 -27.83 -13.32
N ASP A 526 -33.47 -28.47 -14.20
CA ASP A 526 -33.96 -29.65 -14.87
C ASP A 526 -34.31 -30.61 -13.73
N ARG A 527 -35.62 -30.69 -13.45
CA ARG A 527 -36.16 -31.37 -12.27
C ARG A 527 -35.66 -32.82 -12.29
N ALA A 528 -34.92 -33.18 -11.25
CA ALA A 528 -34.92 -34.54 -10.72
C ALA A 528 -36.29 -34.85 -10.09
#